data_AF-A0A950W4Y4-F1
#
_entry.id   AF-A0A950W4Y4-F1
#
_cell.length_a   1.000
_cell.length_b   1.000
_cell.length_c   1.000
_cell.angle_alpha   90.00
_cell.angle_beta   90.00
_cell.angle_gamma   90.00
#
_symmetry.space_group_name_H-M   'P 1'
#
loop_
_entity.id
_entity.type
_entity.pdbx_description
1 polymer ?
#
loop_
_entity_poly.entity_id
_entity_poly.type
_entity_poly.pdbx_seq_one_letter_code
_entity_poly.pdbx_strand_id
1 'polypeptide(L)'
;MRKQLLARQTELLEYLTSGAAIFGDNRAPARRPEGFDRKLLDLEARLSHDKRLAKIRRIFASTFEILGTGTDPLVREFADTYPPATIGVLENARQFHRFLSARWRREPPTPGYLPDVASCELVMAEVRAAGRLPRDAAPKVDPQQWANCSIRRAASIRLLRCAYAIRSVFELTL
;
A
#
# COMPACT_ATOMS: atom_id res chain seq x y z
N MET A 1 -2.65 0.68 36.66
CA MET A 1 -3.60 1.15 35.62
C MET A 1 -2.98 1.34 34.24
N ARG A 2 -2.06 2.28 34.00
CA ARG A 2 -1.58 2.60 32.62
C ARG A 2 -0.99 1.40 31.85
N LYS A 3 -0.24 0.53 32.53
CA LYS A 3 0.31 -0.71 31.95
C LYS A 3 -0.77 -1.72 31.54
N GLN A 4 -1.86 -1.83 32.30
CA GLN A 4 -2.97 -2.74 32.00
C GLN A 4 -3.81 -2.26 30.83
N LEU A 5 -4.03 -0.94 30.72
CA LEU A 5 -4.75 -0.37 29.57
C LEU A 5 -3.98 -0.58 28.27
N LEU A 6 -2.67 -0.33 28.29
CA LEU A 6 -1.80 -0.55 27.12
C LEU A 6 -1.78 -2.02 26.71
N ALA A 7 -1.65 -2.95 27.67
CA ALA A 7 -1.70 -4.38 27.38
C ALA A 7 -3.02 -4.77 26.70
N ARG A 8 -4.15 -4.25 27.19
CA ARG A 8 -5.47 -4.53 26.60
C ARG A 8 -5.65 -3.91 25.20
N GLN A 9 -5.07 -2.74 24.95
CA GLN A 9 -5.06 -2.14 23.60
C GLN A 9 -4.21 -2.98 22.64
N THR A 10 -3.06 -3.47 23.07
CA THR A 10 -2.22 -4.36 22.27
C THR A 10 -2.95 -5.66 21.94
N GLU A 11 -3.57 -6.32 22.93
CA GLU A 11 -4.37 -7.54 22.70
C GLU A 11 -5.51 -7.31 21.69
N LEU A 12 -6.20 -6.16 21.79
CA LEU A 12 -7.26 -5.81 20.85
C LEU A 12 -6.71 -5.61 19.44
N LEU A 13 -5.59 -4.91 19.28
CA LEU A 13 -4.96 -4.72 17.98
C LEU A 13 -4.45 -6.04 17.40
N GLU A 14 -3.83 -6.90 18.20
CA GLU A 14 -3.41 -8.24 17.78
C GLU A 14 -4.61 -9.06 17.30
N TYR A 15 -5.75 -8.98 18.00
CA TYR A 15 -6.98 -9.64 17.56
C TYR A 15 -7.48 -9.11 16.22
N LEU A 16 -7.71 -7.78 16.13
CA LEU A 16 -8.30 -7.12 14.97
C LEU A 16 -7.41 -7.21 13.71
N THR A 17 -6.12 -7.44 13.88
CA THR A 17 -5.15 -7.59 12.78
C THR A 17 -4.84 -9.04 12.43
N SER A 18 -5.39 -10.01 13.18
CA SER A 18 -5.17 -11.42 12.92
C SER A 18 -5.95 -11.90 11.68
N GLY A 19 -5.31 -12.77 10.88
CA GLY A 19 -5.97 -13.42 9.74
C GLY A 19 -7.21 -14.23 10.15
N ALA A 20 -7.24 -14.78 11.37
CA ALA A 20 -8.42 -15.50 11.89
C ALA A 20 -9.65 -14.58 12.03
N ALA A 21 -9.48 -13.38 12.60
CA ALA A 21 -10.58 -12.41 12.72
C ALA A 21 -11.00 -11.85 11.35
N ILE A 22 -10.02 -11.56 10.48
CA ILE A 22 -10.25 -10.97 9.16
C ILE A 22 -10.90 -11.97 8.20
N PHE A 23 -10.37 -13.19 8.08
CA PHE A 23 -10.79 -14.14 7.04
C PHE A 23 -11.72 -15.24 7.57
N GLY A 24 -11.92 -15.34 8.88
CA GLY A 24 -12.75 -16.39 9.49
C GLY A 24 -12.11 -17.78 9.45
N ASP A 25 -10.78 -17.86 9.38
CA ASP A 25 -10.05 -19.13 9.35
C ASP A 25 -10.20 -19.90 10.69
N ASN A 26 -10.27 -21.23 10.63
CA ASN A 26 -10.23 -22.13 11.79
C ASN A 26 -8.86 -22.18 12.51
N ARG A 27 -7.91 -21.32 12.12
CA ARG A 27 -6.65 -21.16 12.86
C ARG A 27 -6.98 -20.56 14.23
N ALA A 28 -6.25 -20.99 15.26
CA ALA A 28 -6.45 -20.48 16.61
C ALA A 28 -6.37 -18.94 16.59
N PRO A 29 -7.48 -18.22 16.87
CA PRO A 29 -7.45 -16.77 16.85
C PRO A 29 -6.50 -16.27 17.93
N ALA A 30 -5.92 -15.09 17.72
CA ALA A 30 -5.29 -14.36 18.81
C ALA A 30 -6.27 -14.29 20.00
N ARG A 31 -5.74 -14.28 21.22
CA ARG A 31 -6.57 -14.35 22.44
C ARG A 31 -7.62 -13.24 22.39
N ARG A 32 -8.90 -13.63 22.37
CA ARG A 32 -10.00 -12.68 22.35
C ARG A 32 -9.94 -11.79 23.60
N PRO A 33 -9.96 -10.46 23.47
CA PRO A 33 -10.03 -9.57 24.61
C PRO A 33 -11.34 -9.79 25.37
N GLU A 34 -11.26 -9.91 26.70
CA GLU A 34 -12.46 -10.07 27.53
C GLU A 34 -13.36 -8.83 27.47
N GLY A 35 -14.68 -9.04 27.60
CA GLY A 35 -15.67 -7.97 27.67
C GLY A 35 -16.10 -7.36 26.32
N PHE A 36 -15.67 -7.93 25.18
CA PHE A 36 -16.11 -7.54 23.85
C PHE A 36 -16.97 -8.62 23.19
N ASP A 37 -17.98 -8.19 22.43
CA ASP A 37 -18.76 -9.09 21.58
C ASP A 37 -17.88 -9.59 20.42
N ARG A 38 -17.80 -10.92 20.28
CA ARG A 38 -16.96 -11.56 19.26
C ARG A 38 -17.39 -11.19 17.84
N LYS A 39 -18.70 -11.22 17.55
CA LYS A 39 -19.20 -10.97 16.20
C LYS A 39 -18.92 -9.54 15.77
N LEU A 40 -19.02 -8.58 16.71
CA LEU A 40 -18.67 -7.19 16.45
C LEU A 40 -17.17 -7.01 16.20
N LEU A 41 -16.30 -7.70 16.96
CA LEU A 41 -14.86 -7.66 16.71
C LEU A 41 -14.48 -8.28 15.35
N ASP A 42 -15.08 -9.41 15.00
CA ASP A 42 -14.84 -10.07 13.71
C ASP A 42 -15.31 -9.17 12.54
N LEU A 43 -16.45 -8.49 12.70
CA LEU A 43 -16.95 -7.52 11.73
C LEU A 43 -16.00 -6.32 11.60
N GLU A 44 -15.53 -5.75 12.71
CA GLU A 44 -14.61 -4.62 12.70
C GLU A 44 -13.28 -4.98 12.04
N ALA A 45 -12.72 -6.17 12.32
CA ALA A 45 -11.50 -6.67 11.69
C ALA A 45 -11.65 -6.74 10.17
N ARG A 46 -12.76 -7.30 9.68
CA ARG A 46 -13.10 -7.39 8.25
C ARG A 46 -13.23 -6.01 7.60
N LEU A 47 -14.03 -5.12 8.19
CA LEU A 47 -14.25 -3.79 7.65
C LEU A 47 -12.96 -2.96 7.60
N SER A 48 -12.14 -3.04 8.64
CA SER A 48 -10.84 -2.38 8.70
C SER A 48 -9.90 -2.90 7.60
N HIS A 49 -9.82 -4.22 7.45
CA HIS A 49 -9.05 -4.86 6.39
C HIS A 49 -9.52 -4.45 4.99
N ASP A 50 -10.82 -4.56 4.71
CA ASP A 50 -11.39 -4.23 3.40
C ASP A 50 -11.17 -2.77 3.03
N LYS A 51 -11.27 -1.87 4.03
CA LYS A 51 -10.98 -0.44 3.84
C LYS A 51 -9.51 -0.19 3.51
N ARG A 52 -8.58 -0.90 4.16
CA ARG A 52 -7.14 -0.83 3.82
C ARG A 52 -6.91 -1.34 2.40
N LEU A 53 -7.49 -2.49 2.05
CA LEU A 53 -7.32 -3.09 0.73
C LEU A 53 -7.91 -2.21 -0.37
N ALA A 54 -9.08 -1.61 -0.17
CA ALA A 54 -9.68 -0.67 -1.11
C ALA A 54 -8.76 0.52 -1.40
N LYS A 55 -8.08 1.06 -0.38
CA LYS A 55 -7.09 2.14 -0.55
C LYS A 55 -5.87 1.69 -1.36
N ILE A 56 -5.39 0.47 -1.12
CA ILE A 56 -4.25 -0.12 -1.85
C ILE A 56 -4.65 -0.38 -3.31
N ARG A 57 -5.79 -1.02 -3.55
CA ARG A 57 -6.36 -1.28 -4.89
C ARG A 57 -6.50 -0.01 -5.71
N ARG A 58 -6.90 1.11 -5.08
CA ARG A 58 -6.98 2.41 -5.78
C ARG A 58 -5.63 2.93 -6.27
N ILE A 59 -4.52 2.60 -5.60
CA ILE A 59 -3.18 2.95 -6.07
C ILE A 59 -2.73 1.98 -7.16
N PHE A 60 -2.96 0.69 -6.96
CA PHE A 60 -2.46 -0.39 -7.80
C PHE A 60 -3.53 -0.95 -8.75
N ALA A 61 -4.36 -0.09 -9.34
CA ALA A 61 -5.57 -0.51 -10.05
C ALA A 61 -5.24 -1.49 -11.18
N SER A 62 -4.28 -1.15 -12.03
CA SER A 62 -3.84 -1.95 -13.17
C SER A 62 -3.13 -3.22 -12.71
N THR A 63 -2.33 -3.14 -11.63
CA THR A 63 -1.69 -4.33 -11.05
C THR A 63 -2.75 -5.33 -10.57
N PHE A 64 -3.81 -4.89 -9.88
CA PHE A 64 -4.89 -5.78 -9.43
C PHE A 64 -5.71 -6.32 -10.60
N GLU A 65 -5.95 -5.51 -11.63
CA GLU A 65 -6.63 -5.95 -12.86
C GLU A 65 -5.86 -7.07 -13.56
N ILE A 66 -4.54 -6.91 -13.73
CA ILE A 66 -3.67 -7.91 -14.36
C ILE A 66 -3.55 -9.19 -13.51
N LEU A 67 -3.51 -9.06 -12.17
CA LEU A 67 -3.50 -10.22 -11.27
C LEU A 67 -4.81 -11.03 -11.30
N GLY A 68 -5.93 -10.38 -11.66
CA GLY A 68 -7.23 -11.03 -11.83
C GLY A 68 -7.72 -11.81 -10.60
N THR A 69 -8.23 -13.01 -10.84
CA THR A 69 -8.83 -13.88 -9.82
C THR A 69 -7.81 -14.47 -8.82
N GLY A 70 -6.50 -14.34 -9.08
CA GLY A 70 -5.43 -14.81 -8.19
C GLY A 70 -5.15 -13.91 -6.99
N THR A 71 -5.98 -12.90 -6.74
CA THR A 71 -5.69 -11.84 -5.76
C THR A 71 -6.01 -12.23 -4.32
N ASP A 72 -6.99 -13.09 -4.05
CA ASP A 72 -7.40 -13.41 -2.68
C ASP A 72 -6.32 -14.13 -1.83
N PRO A 73 -5.61 -15.15 -2.34
CA PRO A 73 -4.51 -15.76 -1.59
C PRO A 73 -3.37 -14.77 -1.32
N LEU A 74 -3.09 -13.89 -2.29
CA LEU A 74 -2.06 -12.87 -2.21
C LEU A 74 -2.39 -11.81 -1.15
N VAL A 75 -3.66 -11.38 -1.09
CA VAL A 75 -4.15 -10.44 -0.08
C VAL A 75 -4.07 -11.05 1.31
N ARG A 76 -4.40 -12.33 1.46
CA ARG A 76 -4.29 -13.04 2.75
C ARG A 76 -2.83 -13.10 3.23
N GLU A 77 -1.91 -13.52 2.36
CA GLU A 77 -0.48 -13.57 2.70
C GLU A 77 0.08 -12.17 3.01
N PHE A 78 -0.38 -11.13 2.30
CA PHE A 78 -0.02 -9.75 2.60
C PHE A 78 -0.50 -9.32 3.99
N ALA A 79 -1.75 -9.61 4.35
CA ALA A 79 -2.30 -9.28 5.66
C ALA A 79 -1.53 -9.94 6.80
N ASP A 80 -1.14 -11.21 6.62
CA ASP A 80 -0.34 -11.96 7.60
C ASP A 80 1.10 -11.42 7.71
N THR A 81 1.72 -11.06 6.58
CA THR A 81 3.14 -10.59 6.55
C THR A 81 3.28 -9.14 7.02
N TYR A 82 2.29 -8.30 6.70
CA TYR A 82 2.29 -6.87 7.02
C TYR A 82 0.99 -6.49 7.75
N PRO A 83 0.84 -6.83 9.05
CA PRO A 83 -0.26 -6.35 9.86
C PRO A 83 -0.37 -4.82 9.80
N PRO A 84 -1.58 -4.24 9.78
CA PRO A 84 -1.75 -2.80 9.63
C PRO A 84 -1.19 -2.06 10.85
N ALA A 85 -0.05 -1.40 10.64
CA ALA A 85 0.60 -0.54 11.64
C ALA A 85 0.32 0.96 11.44
N THR A 86 -0.36 1.33 10.34
CA THR A 86 -0.60 2.73 9.96
C THR A 86 -1.88 2.88 9.15
N ILE A 87 -2.55 4.03 9.32
CA ILE A 87 -3.73 4.43 8.54
C ILE A 87 -3.36 5.13 7.21
N GLY A 88 -2.07 5.45 7.02
CA GLY A 88 -1.56 6.20 5.89
C GLY A 88 -1.66 5.42 4.58
N VAL A 89 -2.32 6.00 3.57
CA VAL A 89 -2.54 5.34 2.28
C VAL A 89 -1.22 5.01 1.58
N LEU A 90 -0.29 5.96 1.52
CA LEU A 90 0.98 5.79 0.81
C LEU A 90 1.90 4.77 1.49
N GLU A 91 1.95 4.75 2.82
CA GLU A 91 2.78 3.78 3.54
C GLU A 91 2.23 2.36 3.38
N ASN A 92 0.91 2.18 3.43
CA ASN A 92 0.28 0.90 3.12
C ASN A 92 0.59 0.44 1.68
N ALA A 93 0.60 1.38 0.73
CA ALA A 93 0.97 1.07 -0.65
C ALA A 93 2.44 0.64 -0.79
N ARG A 94 3.36 1.30 -0.08
CA ARG A 94 4.77 0.88 -0.03
C ARG A 94 4.96 -0.49 0.61
N GLN A 95 4.22 -0.79 1.68
CA GLN A 95 4.22 -2.12 2.29
C GLN A 95 3.77 -3.18 1.28
N PHE A 96 2.69 -2.93 0.55
CA PHE A 96 2.19 -3.84 -0.48
C PHE A 96 3.19 -4.03 -1.64
N HIS A 97 3.80 -2.95 -2.13
CA HIS A 97 4.84 -3.05 -3.16
C HIS A 97 6.08 -3.83 -2.68
N ARG A 98 6.52 -3.61 -1.44
CA ARG A 98 7.61 -4.39 -0.82
C ARG A 98 7.26 -5.87 -0.72
N PHE A 99 6.02 -6.18 -0.32
CA PHE A 99 5.49 -7.53 -0.28
C PHE A 99 5.56 -8.20 -1.66
N LEU A 100 4.99 -7.56 -2.69
CA LEU A 100 5.02 -8.04 -4.07
C LEU A 100 6.46 -8.25 -4.58
N SER A 101 7.34 -7.27 -4.37
CA SER A 101 8.75 -7.35 -4.75
C SER A 101 9.48 -8.50 -4.07
N ALA A 102 9.18 -8.76 -2.79
CA ALA A 102 9.78 -9.87 -2.05
C ALA A 102 9.25 -11.24 -2.50
N ARG A 103 7.98 -11.30 -2.92
CA ARG A 103 7.38 -12.50 -3.52
C ARG A 103 7.96 -12.76 -4.91
N TRP A 104 8.00 -11.76 -5.77
CA TRP A 104 8.44 -11.87 -7.17
C TRP A 104 9.93 -12.18 -7.36
N ARG A 105 10.76 -11.91 -6.35
CA ARG A 105 12.13 -12.42 -6.32
C ARG A 105 12.21 -13.95 -6.18
N ARG A 106 11.22 -14.57 -5.55
CA ARG A 106 11.15 -16.02 -5.34
C ARG A 106 10.34 -16.71 -6.43
N GLU A 107 9.25 -16.06 -6.85
CA GLU A 107 8.33 -16.57 -7.85
C GLU A 107 7.98 -15.45 -8.84
N PRO A 108 8.65 -15.38 -10.00
CA PRO A 108 8.41 -14.35 -10.99
C PRO A 108 6.93 -14.31 -11.44
N PRO A 109 6.32 -13.12 -11.57
CA PRO A 109 4.94 -13.02 -11.95
C PRO A 109 4.74 -13.37 -13.42
N THR A 110 3.55 -13.85 -13.72
CA THR A 110 3.02 -13.84 -15.08
C THR A 110 1.89 -12.81 -15.13
N PRO A 111 1.97 -11.79 -15.99
CA PRO A 111 3.03 -11.52 -16.98
C PRO A 111 4.29 -10.89 -16.36
N GLY A 112 5.44 -11.10 -17.02
CA GLY A 112 6.75 -10.63 -16.52
C GLY A 112 6.93 -9.11 -16.42
N TYR A 113 6.06 -8.32 -17.07
CA TYR A 113 6.07 -6.86 -16.99
C TYR A 113 5.31 -6.30 -15.77
N LEU A 114 4.60 -7.15 -15.01
CA LEU A 114 3.81 -6.73 -13.86
C LEU A 114 4.61 -5.97 -12.77
N PRO A 115 5.90 -6.29 -12.48
CA PRO A 115 6.71 -5.53 -11.54
C PRO A 115 6.92 -4.07 -11.96
N ASP A 116 7.06 -3.81 -13.26
CA ASP A 116 7.22 -2.46 -13.79
C ASP A 116 5.92 -1.66 -13.64
N VAL A 117 4.76 -2.30 -13.87
CA VAL A 117 3.43 -1.68 -13.70
C VAL A 117 3.24 -1.27 -12.24
N ALA A 118 3.45 -2.20 -11.30
CA ALA A 118 3.30 -1.91 -9.87
C ALA A 118 4.27 -0.81 -9.40
N SER A 119 5.51 -0.80 -9.90
CA SER A 119 6.48 0.24 -9.57
C SER A 119 6.07 1.61 -10.11
N CYS A 120 5.53 1.66 -11.34
CA CYS A 120 5.03 2.88 -11.94
C CYS A 120 3.84 3.45 -11.15
N GLU A 121 2.87 2.60 -10.79
CA GLU A 121 1.69 2.98 -9.99
C GLU A 121 2.07 3.57 -8.63
N LEU A 122 3.02 2.95 -7.92
CA LEU A 122 3.51 3.48 -6.65
C LEU A 122 4.18 4.85 -6.84
N VAL A 123 5.08 4.98 -7.82
CA VAL A 123 5.79 6.25 -8.07
C VAL A 123 4.81 7.36 -8.46
N MET A 124 3.79 7.07 -9.27
CA MET A 124 2.73 8.03 -9.58
C MET A 124 1.98 8.48 -8.34
N ALA A 125 1.66 7.56 -7.42
CA ALA A 125 1.02 7.90 -6.15
C ALA A 125 1.93 8.77 -5.26
N GLU A 126 3.24 8.49 -5.22
CA GLU A 126 4.21 9.29 -4.48
C GLU A 126 4.34 10.72 -5.05
N VAL A 127 4.43 10.86 -6.37
CA VAL A 127 4.49 12.17 -7.04
C VAL A 127 3.21 12.97 -6.79
N ARG A 128 2.04 12.34 -6.91
CA ARG A 128 0.74 12.98 -6.61
C ARG A 128 0.65 13.42 -5.15
N ALA A 129 1.20 12.65 -4.22
CA ALA A 129 1.24 13.03 -2.81
C ALA A 129 2.19 14.21 -2.56
N ALA A 130 3.38 14.21 -3.19
CA ALA A 130 4.34 15.30 -3.07
C ALA A 130 3.84 16.63 -3.69
N GLY A 131 3.10 16.55 -4.81
CA GLY A 131 2.53 17.72 -5.48
C GLY A 131 1.35 18.39 -4.75
N ARG A 132 0.84 17.78 -3.67
CA ARG A 132 -0.21 18.37 -2.79
C ARG A 132 0.35 19.21 -1.66
N LEU A 133 1.67 19.30 -1.51
CA LEU A 133 2.29 20.29 -0.63
C LEU A 133 2.04 21.70 -1.19
N PRO A 134 1.84 22.73 -0.36
CA PRO A 134 1.58 24.10 -0.83
C PRO A 134 2.64 24.52 -1.87
N ARG A 135 2.16 25.03 -3.01
CA ARG A 135 2.99 25.56 -4.11
C ARG A 135 3.78 26.82 -3.72
N ASP A 136 3.61 27.30 -2.49
CA ASP A 136 4.12 28.59 -2.00
C ASP A 136 5.64 28.64 -1.79
N ALA A 137 6.35 27.57 -2.14
CA ALA A 137 7.81 27.53 -2.16
C ALA A 137 8.40 27.29 -3.55
N ALA A 138 7.65 27.54 -4.64
CA ALA A 138 8.31 27.71 -5.93
C ALA A 138 9.14 29.01 -5.87
N PRO A 139 10.48 28.95 -5.87
CA PRO A 139 11.27 30.18 -5.91
C PRO A 139 10.87 30.94 -7.17
N LYS A 140 10.57 32.24 -7.04
CA LYS A 140 10.48 33.14 -8.18
C LYS A 140 11.86 33.13 -8.85
N VAL A 141 12.02 32.32 -9.89
CA VAL A 141 13.29 32.25 -10.62
C VAL A 141 13.35 33.49 -11.50
N ASP A 142 14.34 34.33 -11.23
CA ASP A 142 14.69 35.48 -12.07
C ASP A 142 15.07 34.97 -13.48
N PRO A 143 14.46 35.48 -14.57
CA PRO A 143 14.81 35.13 -15.94
C PRO A 143 16.30 35.25 -16.25
N GLN A 144 17.04 36.13 -15.55
CA GLN A 144 18.48 36.33 -15.74
C GLN A 144 19.33 35.18 -15.15
N GLN A 145 18.78 34.34 -14.27
CA GLN A 145 19.48 33.18 -13.69
C GLN A 145 19.50 31.95 -14.62
N TRP A 146 18.71 31.94 -15.71
CA TRP A 146 18.63 30.80 -16.64
C TRP A 146 19.94 30.51 -17.38
N ALA A 147 20.77 31.53 -17.63
CA ALA A 147 22.03 31.38 -18.34
C ALA A 147 23.07 30.52 -17.60
N ASN A 148 22.93 30.36 -16.28
CA ASN A 148 23.83 29.57 -15.41
C ASN A 148 23.12 28.41 -14.70
N CYS A 149 21.93 28.00 -15.16
CA CYS A 149 21.14 26.99 -14.48
C CYS A 149 21.75 25.58 -14.61
N SER A 150 22.19 25.02 -13.49
CA SER A 150 22.27 23.57 -13.33
C SER A 150 20.85 22.99 -13.42
N ILE A 151 20.65 21.97 -14.27
CA ILE A 151 19.36 21.26 -14.38
C ILE A 151 19.09 20.56 -13.05
N ARG A 152 18.31 21.20 -12.17
CA ARG A 152 17.85 20.60 -10.91
C ARG A 152 16.57 19.83 -11.19
N ARG A 153 16.57 18.53 -10.87
CA ARG A 153 15.37 17.69 -10.96
C ARG A 153 14.31 18.26 -10.02
N ALA A 154 13.16 18.64 -10.57
CA ALA A 154 12.02 19.02 -9.74
C ALA A 154 11.61 17.84 -8.84
N ALA A 155 11.25 18.11 -7.58
CA ALA A 155 10.86 17.08 -6.63
C ALA A 155 9.66 16.23 -7.10
N SER A 156 8.82 16.79 -7.98
CA SER A 156 7.68 16.16 -8.65
C SER A 156 8.05 15.29 -9.85
N ILE A 157 9.31 15.28 -10.29
CA ILE A 157 9.77 14.44 -11.40
C ILE A 157 10.48 13.21 -10.83
N ARG A 158 10.04 12.03 -11.26
CA ARG A 158 10.66 10.74 -10.93
C ARG A 158 10.98 10.00 -12.22
N LEU A 159 12.21 9.52 -12.32
CA LEU A 159 12.65 8.65 -13.41
C LEU A 159 12.65 7.22 -12.90
N LEU A 160 11.89 6.36 -13.55
CA LEU A 160 11.82 4.93 -13.26
C LEU A 160 12.43 4.16 -14.43
N ARG A 161 13.28 3.19 -14.11
CA ARG A 161 13.80 2.24 -15.10
C ARG A 161 12.82 1.06 -15.18
N CYS A 162 12.24 0.85 -16.36
CA CYS A 162 11.41 -0.31 -16.64
C CYS A 162 12.19 -1.29 -17.53
N ALA A 163 12.01 -2.59 -17.31
CA ALA A 163 12.52 -3.63 -18.20
C ALA A 163 11.63 -3.81 -19.44
N TYR A 164 10.34 -3.46 -19.33
CA TYR A 164 9.34 -3.62 -20.38
C TYR A 164 8.71 -2.29 -20.77
N ALA A 165 8.23 -2.21 -22.02
CA ALA A 165 7.44 -1.09 -22.51
C ALA A 165 5.99 -1.18 -22.01
N ILE A 166 5.72 -0.62 -20.83
CA ILE A 166 4.43 -0.71 -20.13
C ILE A 166 3.47 0.46 -20.42
N ARG A 167 3.81 1.34 -21.37
CA ARG A 167 3.05 2.57 -21.65
C ARG A 167 1.58 2.31 -21.98
N SER A 168 1.31 1.31 -22.82
CA SER A 168 -0.05 0.95 -23.25
C SER A 168 -0.98 0.54 -22.10
N VAL A 169 -0.43 0.05 -20.99
CA VAL A 169 -1.20 -0.32 -19.79
C VAL A 169 -1.88 0.90 -19.17
N PHE A 170 -1.24 2.07 -19.25
CA PHE A 170 -1.73 3.30 -18.61
C PHE A 170 -2.51 4.22 -19.55
N GLU A 171 -2.37 4.05 -20.87
CA GLU A 171 -3.06 4.89 -21.86
C GLU A 171 -4.56 4.59 -21.97
N LEU A 172 -5.01 3.42 -21.48
CA LEU A 172 -6.42 3.04 -21.47
C LEU A 172 -7.16 3.56 -20.22
N THR A 173 -6.46 4.14 -19.25
CA THR A 173 -6.98 4.44 -17.91
C THR A 173 -6.81 5.91 -17.48
N LEU A 174 -6.16 6.73 -18.31
CA LEU A 174 -5.98 8.18 -18.12
C LEU A 174 -6.99 8.98 -18.94
#